data_AF-A0A0A1ZW19-F1
#
_entry.id   AF-A0A0A1ZW19-F1
#
_cell.length_a   1.000
_cell.length_b   1.000
_cell.length_c   1.000
_cell.angle_alpha   90.00
_cell.angle_beta   90.00
_cell.angle_gamma   90.00
#
_symmetry.space_group_name_H-M   'P 1'
#
loop_
_entity.id
_entity.type
_entity.pdbx_description
1 polymer ?
#
loop_
_entity_poly.entity_id
_entity_poly.type
_entity_poly.pdbx_seq_one_letter_code
_entity_poly.pdbx_strand_id
1 'polypeptide(L)'
;MEIKSLLDLSSHRSAPQLSERQTIKLLEELETNIQKADWMTIGIMAASDYEAIEALKSISRKYISIKFRDLDSLHADGSVFLKGNQKTGNVFIRSENCLGEGILLTCQHDKESVESFTYGPFPLDFFTY
;
A
#
# COMPACT_ATOMS: atom_id res chain seq x y z
N MET A 1 13.41 -7.99 -15.48
CA MET A 1 13.22 -9.01 -14.44
C MET A 1 11.75 -9.37 -14.43
N GLU A 2 11.41 -10.65 -14.45
CA GLU A 2 10.00 -11.09 -14.40
C GLU A 2 9.56 -11.18 -12.94
N ILE A 3 8.62 -10.33 -12.52
CA ILE A 3 8.02 -10.40 -11.17
C ILE A 3 7.15 -11.65 -11.11
N LYS A 4 7.48 -12.59 -10.21
CA LYS A 4 6.81 -13.90 -10.09
C LYS A 4 6.10 -14.08 -8.75
N SER A 5 6.51 -13.35 -7.72
CA SER A 5 5.98 -13.46 -6.36
C SER A 5 6.08 -12.12 -5.63
N LEU A 6 5.42 -12.01 -4.47
CA LEU A 6 5.50 -10.82 -3.62
C LEU A 6 6.95 -10.48 -3.20
N LEU A 7 7.80 -11.49 -3.02
CA LEU A 7 9.20 -11.31 -2.61
C LEU A 7 10.03 -10.60 -3.68
N ASP A 8 9.67 -10.75 -4.95
CA ASP A 8 10.42 -10.10 -6.03
C ASP A 8 10.27 -8.56 -5.95
N LEU A 9 9.15 -8.09 -5.39
CA LEU A 9 8.86 -6.66 -5.24
C LEU A 9 9.76 -5.98 -4.20
N SER A 10 10.21 -6.69 -3.15
CA SER A 10 10.94 -6.07 -2.03
C SER A 10 12.32 -5.50 -2.43
N SER A 11 12.82 -5.88 -3.60
CA SER A 11 14.07 -5.36 -4.17
C SER A 11 13.90 -4.04 -4.93
N HIS A 12 12.66 -3.60 -5.14
CA HIS A 12 12.35 -2.41 -5.93
C HIS A 12 12.16 -1.18 -5.06
N ARG A 13 12.77 -0.06 -5.48
CA ARG A 13 12.49 1.27 -4.90
C ARG A 13 11.19 1.87 -5.41
N SER A 14 10.90 1.71 -6.70
CA SER A 14 9.63 2.11 -7.32
C SER A 14 8.93 0.89 -7.88
N ALA A 15 7.60 0.90 -7.80
CA ALA A 15 6.74 -0.16 -8.32
C ALA A 15 7.11 -0.49 -9.77
N PRO A 16 7.38 -1.77 -10.09
CA PRO A 16 7.56 -2.18 -11.46
C PRO A 16 6.23 -2.13 -12.21
N GLN A 17 6.30 -2.03 -13.53
CA GLN A 17 5.13 -2.28 -14.38
C GLN A 17 4.75 -3.77 -14.29
N LEU A 18 3.48 -4.04 -14.05
CA LEU A 18 2.92 -5.38 -13.90
C LEU A 18 1.95 -5.65 -15.05
N SER A 19 2.03 -6.83 -15.65
CA SER A 19 0.97 -7.35 -16.51
C SER A 19 -0.25 -7.76 -15.68
N GLU A 20 -1.43 -7.80 -16.29
CA GLU A 20 -2.68 -8.25 -15.64
C GLU A 20 -2.50 -9.62 -14.95
N ARG A 21 -1.84 -10.56 -15.62
CA ARG A 21 -1.54 -11.89 -15.06
C ARG A 21 -0.66 -11.82 -13.81
N GLN A 22 0.32 -10.91 -13.78
CA GLN A 22 1.15 -10.70 -12.59
C GLN A 22 0.33 -10.04 -11.47
N THR A 23 -0.48 -9.04 -11.80
CA THR A 23 -1.35 -8.35 -10.83
C THR A 23 -2.29 -9.34 -10.15
N ILE A 24 -2.99 -10.19 -10.90
CA ILE A 24 -3.89 -11.21 -10.35
C ILE A 24 -3.14 -12.16 -9.42
N LYS A 25 -2.01 -12.71 -9.89
CA LYS A 25 -1.21 -13.64 -9.09
C LYS A 25 -0.71 -13.02 -7.79
N LEU A 26 -0.16 -11.80 -7.85
CA LEU A 26 0.35 -11.10 -6.68
C LEU A 26 -0.77 -10.74 -5.71
N LEU A 27 -1.96 -10.40 -6.22
CA LEU A 27 -3.12 -10.14 -5.39
C LEU A 27 -3.55 -11.41 -4.64
N GLU A 28 -3.62 -12.58 -5.31
CA GLU A 28 -3.92 -13.86 -4.66
C GLU A 28 -2.93 -14.21 -3.52
N GLU A 29 -1.63 -14.02 -3.77
CA GLU A 29 -0.59 -14.18 -2.75
C GLU A 29 -0.78 -13.18 -1.60
N LEU A 30 -1.12 -11.93 -1.91
CA LEU A 30 -1.29 -10.87 -0.93
C LEU A 30 -2.50 -11.14 -0.03
N GLU A 31 -3.63 -11.52 -0.61
CA GLU A 31 -4.86 -11.88 0.12
C GLU A 31 -4.60 -12.99 1.15
N THR A 32 -3.81 -13.99 0.78
CA THR A 32 -3.43 -15.09 1.69
C THR A 32 -2.66 -14.57 2.92
N ASN A 33 -1.86 -13.52 2.77
CA ASN A 33 -1.10 -12.91 3.87
C ASN A 33 -1.96 -11.93 4.67
N ILE A 34 -2.84 -11.16 4.01
CA ILE A 34 -3.80 -10.27 4.67
C ILE A 34 -4.74 -11.07 5.58
N GLN A 35 -5.25 -12.22 5.12
CA GLN A 35 -6.13 -13.09 5.92
C GLN A 35 -5.49 -13.62 7.21
N LYS A 36 -4.15 -13.70 7.26
CA LYS A 36 -3.41 -14.15 8.44
C LYS A 36 -3.06 -13.00 9.38
N ALA A 37 -3.15 -11.77 8.91
CA ALA A 37 -2.82 -10.57 9.66
C ALA A 37 -4.01 -10.15 10.54
N ASP A 38 -3.71 -9.51 11.67
CA ASP A 38 -4.75 -8.94 12.53
C ASP A 38 -5.21 -7.58 11.98
N TRP A 39 -4.29 -6.83 11.38
CA TRP A 39 -4.53 -5.55 10.72
C TRP A 39 -3.38 -5.19 9.78
N MET A 40 -3.47 -4.06 9.07
CA MET A 40 -2.43 -3.59 8.16
C MET A 40 -2.09 -2.12 8.32
N THR A 41 -0.87 -1.76 7.92
CA THR A 41 -0.51 -0.37 7.59
C THR A 41 -0.25 -0.25 6.11
N ILE A 42 -0.68 0.87 5.54
CA ILE A 42 -0.47 1.22 4.14
C ILE A 42 0.54 2.38 4.09
N GLY A 43 1.61 2.23 3.33
CA GLY A 43 2.50 3.32 2.94
C GLY A 43 2.33 3.60 1.45
N ILE A 44 2.22 4.85 1.04
CA ILE A 44 2.09 5.22 -0.38
C ILE A 44 3.10 6.31 -0.69
N MET A 45 3.92 6.04 -1.70
CA MET A 45 4.88 6.98 -2.28
C MET A 45 4.32 7.42 -3.63
N ALA A 46 4.10 8.71 -3.83
CA ALA A 46 3.48 9.23 -5.06
C ALA A 46 4.02 10.60 -5.44
N ALA A 47 3.74 11.03 -6.67
CA ALA A 47 4.20 12.33 -7.17
C ALA A 47 3.38 13.50 -6.61
N SER A 48 2.20 13.23 -6.04
CA SER A 48 1.32 14.23 -5.41
C SER A 48 0.47 13.64 -4.28
N ASP A 49 -0.05 14.51 -3.42
CA ASP A 49 -1.05 14.14 -2.41
C ASP A 49 -2.32 13.52 -3.02
N TYR A 50 -2.78 14.08 -4.14
CA TYR A 50 -3.92 13.57 -4.90
C TYR A 50 -3.74 12.08 -5.28
N GLU A 51 -2.61 11.73 -5.90
CA GLU A 51 -2.33 10.35 -6.30
C GLU A 51 -2.25 9.40 -5.10
N ALA A 52 -1.60 9.83 -4.02
CA ALA A 52 -1.51 9.03 -2.81
C ALA A 52 -2.88 8.79 -2.17
N ILE A 53 -3.73 9.82 -2.12
CA ILE A 53 -5.09 9.74 -1.57
C ILE A 53 -5.98 8.84 -2.45
N GLU A 54 -5.90 8.95 -3.78
CA GLU A 54 -6.67 8.10 -4.69
C GLU A 54 -6.26 6.63 -4.61
N ALA A 55 -4.96 6.34 -4.47
CA ALA A 55 -4.47 4.99 -4.20
C ALA A 55 -4.97 4.45 -2.85
N LEU A 56 -5.03 5.28 -1.79
CA LEU A 56 -5.60 4.86 -0.51
C LEU A 56 -7.12 4.59 -0.60
N LYS A 57 -7.83 5.40 -1.38
CA LYS A 57 -9.27 5.20 -1.64
C LYS A 57 -9.52 3.92 -2.44
N SER A 58 -8.66 3.54 -3.39
CA SER A 58 -8.82 2.28 -4.14
C SER A 58 -8.73 1.06 -3.21
N ILE A 59 -7.79 1.06 -2.25
CA ILE A 59 -7.70 0.05 -1.20
C ILE A 59 -8.98 0.00 -0.36
N SER A 60 -9.53 1.16 0.02
CA SER A 60 -10.79 1.24 0.80
C SER A 60 -12.01 0.76 0.01
N ARG A 61 -12.00 0.88 -1.33
CA ARG A 61 -13.04 0.32 -2.21
C ARG A 61 -12.92 -1.20 -2.30
N LYS A 62 -11.70 -1.74 -2.36
CA LYS A 62 -11.43 -3.18 -2.37
C LYS A 62 -11.83 -3.84 -1.05
N TYR A 63 -11.42 -3.24 0.06
CA TYR A 63 -11.66 -3.75 1.41
C TYR A 63 -12.66 -2.85 2.13
N ILE A 64 -13.95 -3.06 1.88
CA ILE A 64 -15.06 -2.21 2.38
C ILE A 64 -15.05 -2.01 3.91
N SER A 65 -14.54 -2.99 4.66
CA SER A 65 -14.39 -2.94 6.12
C SER A 65 -13.31 -1.98 6.60
N ILE A 66 -12.38 -1.58 5.74
CA ILE A 66 -11.33 -0.62 6.06
C ILE A 66 -11.88 0.79 5.88
N LYS A 67 -11.76 1.61 6.94
CA LYS A 67 -12.18 3.01 6.93
C LYS A 67 -11.03 3.88 7.39
N PHE A 68 -10.57 4.75 6.50
CA PHE A 68 -9.66 5.84 6.82
C PHE A 68 -10.44 7.12 7.04
N ARG A 69 -9.98 7.93 8.00
CA ARG A 69 -10.66 9.15 8.43
C ARG A 69 -9.97 10.38 7.87
N ASP A 70 -10.73 11.48 7.79
CA ASP A 70 -10.24 12.84 7.53
C ASP A 70 -9.42 13.02 6.24
N LEU A 71 -9.67 12.17 5.22
CA LEU A 71 -8.93 12.18 3.95
C LEU A 71 -9.02 13.53 3.22
N ASP A 72 -10.16 14.20 3.29
CA ASP A 72 -10.39 15.49 2.61
C ASP A 72 -9.60 16.64 3.25
N SER A 73 -9.06 16.43 4.45
CA SER A 73 -8.22 17.41 5.15
C SER A 73 -6.73 17.22 4.90
N LEU A 74 -6.34 16.12 4.26
CA LEU A 74 -4.95 15.80 3.96
C LEU A 74 -4.44 16.66 2.82
N HIS A 75 -3.28 17.27 3.00
CA HIS A 75 -2.62 18.06 1.98
C HIS A 75 -1.11 18.04 2.18
N ALA A 76 -0.37 17.95 1.08
CA ALA A 76 1.08 18.09 1.03
C ALA A 76 1.53 18.47 -0.38
N ASP A 77 2.55 19.33 -0.48
CA ASP A 77 3.07 19.79 -1.76
C ASP A 77 4.11 18.83 -2.35
N GLY A 78 4.08 18.67 -3.68
CA GLY A 78 5.08 17.90 -4.43
C GLY A 78 4.99 16.39 -4.20
N SER A 79 6.12 15.69 -4.30
CA SER A 79 6.17 14.25 -4.00
C SER A 79 5.87 14.00 -2.54
N VAL A 80 5.13 12.94 -2.25
CA VAL A 80 4.60 12.67 -0.90
C VAL A 80 4.88 11.26 -0.42
N PHE A 81 4.84 11.13 0.91
CA PHE A 81 4.61 9.87 1.59
C PHE A 81 3.32 9.95 2.41
N LEU A 82 2.37 9.07 2.10
CA LEU A 82 1.17 8.85 2.89
C LEU A 82 1.31 7.58 3.73
N LYS A 83 0.89 7.62 4.99
CA LYS A 83 0.80 6.47 5.89
C LYS A 83 -0.62 6.33 6.43
N GLY A 84 -1.31 5.26 6.04
CA GLY A 84 -2.60 4.85 6.60
C GLY A 84 -2.41 3.73 7.62
N ASN A 85 -3.09 3.83 8.76
CA ASN A 85 -3.13 2.78 9.79
C ASN A 85 -4.55 2.22 9.86
N GLN A 86 -4.76 0.97 9.43
CA GLN A 86 -6.10 0.36 9.44
C GLN A 86 -6.66 0.25 10.86
N LYS A 87 -5.84 -0.08 11.86
CA LYS A 87 -6.27 -0.32 13.23
C LYS A 87 -6.88 0.91 13.89
N THR A 88 -6.34 2.09 13.58
CA THR A 88 -6.84 3.36 14.13
C THR A 88 -7.68 4.16 13.13
N GLY A 89 -7.64 3.81 11.84
CA GLY A 89 -8.19 4.61 10.75
C GLY A 89 -7.45 5.93 10.51
N ASN A 90 -6.35 6.19 11.22
CA ASN A 90 -5.59 7.44 11.08
C ASN A 90 -4.76 7.44 9.80
N VAL A 91 -4.67 8.62 9.20
CA VAL A 91 -3.84 8.85 8.02
C VAL A 91 -2.98 10.08 8.25
N PHE A 92 -1.72 9.98 7.82
CA PHE A 92 -0.78 11.07 7.82
C PHE A 92 -0.17 11.20 6.42
N ILE A 93 0.02 12.42 5.94
CA ILE A 93 0.70 12.71 4.69
C ILE A 93 1.79 13.77 4.93
N ARG A 94 2.92 13.63 4.23
CA ARG A 94 3.98 14.64 4.21
C ARG A 94 4.61 14.73 2.84
N SER A 95 5.14 15.90 2.50
CA SER A 95 6.04 16.07 1.37
C SER A 95 7.35 15.31 1.65
N GLU A 96 7.76 14.46 0.72
CA GLU A 96 9.01 13.72 0.80
C GLU A 96 9.52 13.37 -0.60
N ASN A 97 10.74 13.79 -0.90
CA ASN A 97 11.36 13.59 -2.19
C ASN A 97 12.16 12.28 -2.23
N CYS A 98 12.37 11.76 -3.44
CA CYS A 98 13.29 10.66 -3.68
C CYS A 98 12.93 9.35 -2.94
N LEU A 99 11.64 9.04 -2.81
CA LEU A 99 11.19 7.74 -2.27
C LEU A 99 11.00 6.65 -3.34
N GLY A 100 10.80 7.05 -4.60
CA GLY A 100 10.19 6.17 -5.60
C GLY A 100 8.67 6.34 -5.59
N GLU A 101 7.96 5.45 -6.27
CA GLU A 101 6.50 5.49 -6.37
C GLU A 101 5.91 4.09 -6.17
N GLY A 102 4.76 4.02 -5.49
CA GLY A 102 4.02 2.78 -5.28
C GLY A 102 3.47 2.62 -3.87
N ILE A 103 2.78 1.50 -3.67
CA ILE A 103 2.07 1.13 -2.45
C ILE A 103 2.88 0.07 -1.70
N LEU A 104 3.11 0.29 -0.41
CA LEU A 104 3.63 -0.67 0.54
C LEU A 104 2.48 -1.11 1.46
N LEU A 105 2.30 -2.41 1.63
CA LEU A 105 1.33 -2.98 2.56
C LEU A 105 2.07 -3.80 3.60
N THR A 106 1.97 -3.41 4.88
CA THR A 106 2.53 -4.20 5.98
C THR A 106 1.42 -4.94 6.69
N CYS A 107 1.50 -6.27 6.70
CA CYS A 107 0.68 -7.13 7.54
C CYS A 107 1.20 -7.06 8.98
N GLN A 108 0.32 -6.70 9.91
CA GLN A 108 0.63 -6.47 11.31
C GLN A 108 -0.08 -7.51 12.18
N HIS A 109 0.51 -7.81 13.33
CA HIS A 109 -0.02 -8.75 14.31
C HIS A 109 -0.07 -8.11 15.70
N ASP A 110 -1.10 -8.42 16.48
CA ASP A 110 -1.25 -7.91 17.84
C ASP A 110 -0.32 -8.61 18.82
N LYS A 111 0.08 -9.85 18.49
CA LYS A 111 1.04 -10.60 19.28
C LYS A 111 2.46 -10.25 18.86
N GLU A 112 3.24 -9.66 19.77
CA GLU A 112 4.63 -9.23 19.54
C GLU A 112 5.57 -10.37 19.09
N SER A 113 5.22 -11.64 19.37
CA SER A 113 6.02 -12.79 18.94
C SER A 113 5.87 -13.14 17.46
N VAL A 114 4.98 -12.47 16.73
CA VAL A 114 4.74 -12.70 15.30
C VAL A 114 5.30 -11.50 14.53
N GLU A 115 6.27 -11.75 13.67
CA GLU A 115 6.87 -10.69 12.87
C GLU A 115 5.89 -10.12 11.85
N SER A 116 5.93 -8.80 11.69
CA SER A 116 5.18 -8.10 10.65
C SER A 116 5.99 -8.07 9.34
N PHE A 117 5.31 -8.21 8.20
CA PHE A 117 5.98 -8.24 6.89
C PHE A 117 5.40 -7.18 5.95
N THR A 118 6.28 -6.48 5.23
CA THR A 118 5.91 -5.46 4.25
C THR A 118 6.05 -5.99 2.83
N TYR A 119 4.98 -5.87 2.06
CA TYR A 119 4.92 -6.23 0.65
C TYR A 119 4.87 -4.98 -0.23
N GLY A 120 5.50 -5.07 -1.41
CA GLY A 120 5.54 -3.98 -2.39
C GLY A 120 6.98 -3.52 -2.71
N PRO A 121 7.13 -2.41 -3.45
CA PRO A 121 6.07 -1.49 -3.86
C PRO A 121 5.18 -2.05 -4.99
N PHE A 122 3.87 -1.94 -4.82
CA PHE A 122 2.87 -2.20 -5.88
C PHE A 122 2.57 -0.92 -6.68
N PRO A 123 2.14 -1.02 -7.95
CA PRO A 123 1.62 0.12 -8.70
C PRO A 123 0.51 0.87 -7.95
N LEU A 124 0.39 2.19 -8.15
CA LEU A 124 -0.62 3.02 -7.48
C LEU A 124 -2.07 2.63 -7.85
N ASP A 125 -2.24 1.99 -9.01
CA ASP A 125 -3.50 1.45 -9.53
C ASP A 125 -3.71 -0.04 -9.20
N PHE A 126 -2.84 -0.68 -8.39
CA PHE A 126 -2.90 -2.12 -8.13
C PHE A 126 -4.25 -2.61 -7.58
N PHE A 127 -4.97 -1.77 -6.82
CA PHE A 127 -6.26 -2.09 -6.21
C PHE A 127 -7.48 -1.49 -6.93
N THR A 128 -7.35 -1.08 -8.21
CA THR A 128 -8.48 -0.50 -8.96
C THR A 128 -9.41 -1.52 -9.61
N TYR A 129 -9.07 -2.81 -9.52
CA TYR A 129 -9.78 -3.94 -10.17
C TYR A 129 -10.67 -4.74 -9.21
#